data_AF-A0A7S2BG54-F1
#
_entry.id   AF-A0A7S2BG54-F1
#
_cell.length_a   1.000
_cell.length_b   1.000
_cell.length_c   1.000
_cell.angle_alpha   90.00
_cell.angle_beta   90.00
_cell.angle_gamma   90.00
#
_symmetry.space_group_name_H-M   'P 1'
#
loop_
_entity.id
_entity.type
_entity.pdbx_description
1 polymer ?
#
loop_
_entity_poly.entity_id
_entity_poly.type
_entity_poly.pdbx_seq_one_letter_code
_entity_poly.pdbx_strand_id
1 'polypeptide(L)'
;KNVEVYDSGNRTALTPLLNRMERKGDVKPQTIRRNALVFGVLAVWSAAIARVADPTVQMAIGAGACCYFLNQKKLENAKKDPLLWCIVQSVVFLALGFVVGTVVPAMLPDSIVLPEGVTPALLSTIGALASLFVGC
;
A
#
# COMPACT_ATOMS: atom_id res chain seq x y z
N LYS A 1 43.61 -34.89 -10.14
CA LYS A 1 42.89 -35.34 -8.93
C LYS A 1 41.45 -34.91 -9.10
N ASN A 2 40.58 -35.88 -9.40
CA ASN A 2 39.17 -35.71 -9.71
C ASN A 2 38.41 -35.14 -8.50
N VAL A 3 37.50 -34.19 -8.75
CA VAL A 3 36.26 -34.07 -7.96
C VAL A 3 35.14 -33.76 -8.95
N GLU A 4 34.53 -34.83 -9.45
CA GLU A 4 33.19 -34.78 -10.04
C GLU A 4 32.21 -34.48 -8.89
N VAL A 5 31.61 -33.30 -8.88
CA VAL A 5 30.41 -33.04 -8.08
C VAL A 5 29.21 -33.10 -9.00
N TYR A 6 28.65 -34.30 -9.06
CA TYR A 6 27.31 -34.59 -9.55
C TYR A 6 26.29 -33.88 -8.65
N ASP A 7 25.53 -32.90 -9.17
CA ASP A 7 24.17 -32.63 -8.68
C ASP A 7 23.33 -31.93 -9.76
N SER A 8 22.88 -32.75 -10.72
CA SER A 8 22.10 -32.36 -11.90
C SER A 8 20.58 -32.55 -11.71
N GLY A 9 20.11 -32.94 -10.51
CA GLY A 9 18.72 -33.35 -10.30
C GLY A 9 17.80 -32.28 -9.70
N ASN A 10 18.33 -31.38 -8.86
CA ASN A 10 17.50 -30.50 -8.03
C ASN A 10 17.34 -29.07 -8.57
N ARG A 11 18.19 -28.65 -9.52
CA ARG A 11 18.17 -27.27 -10.06
C ARG A 11 16.96 -26.99 -10.95
N THR A 12 16.40 -27.98 -11.63
CA THR A 12 15.20 -27.84 -12.49
C THR A 12 13.91 -27.60 -11.72
N ALA A 13 13.81 -28.08 -10.48
CA ALA A 13 12.69 -27.79 -9.59
C ALA A 13 12.87 -26.47 -8.83
N LEU A 14 14.12 -26.07 -8.56
CA LEU A 14 14.43 -24.79 -7.92
C LEU A 14 14.36 -23.61 -8.88
N THR A 15 14.65 -23.78 -10.18
CA THR A 15 14.58 -22.70 -11.19
C THR A 15 13.22 -21.99 -11.28
N PRO A 16 12.04 -22.63 -11.20
CA PRO A 16 10.78 -21.90 -11.16
C PRO A 16 10.58 -21.15 -9.84
N LEU A 17 11.10 -21.65 -8.71
CA LEU A 17 11.05 -20.93 -7.43
C LEU A 17 12.02 -19.76 -7.41
N LEU A 18 13.25 -19.94 -7.89
CA LEU A 18 14.25 -18.88 -8.07
C LEU A 18 13.74 -17.80 -9.02
N ASN A 19 13.17 -18.18 -10.17
CA ASN A 19 12.56 -17.21 -11.09
C ASN A 19 11.38 -16.47 -10.46
N ARG A 20 10.59 -17.11 -9.58
CA ARG A 20 9.52 -16.43 -8.83
C ARG A 20 10.07 -15.50 -7.75
N MET A 21 11.20 -15.83 -7.14
CA MET A 21 11.88 -14.99 -6.15
C MET A 21 12.58 -13.80 -6.83
N GLU A 22 13.26 -14.00 -7.97
CA GLU A 22 13.81 -12.91 -8.80
C GLU A 22 12.70 -11.99 -9.32
N ARG A 23 11.55 -12.53 -9.76
CA ARG A 23 10.37 -11.70 -10.11
C ARG A 23 9.79 -10.93 -8.94
N LYS A 24 9.85 -11.49 -7.72
CA LYS A 24 9.41 -10.77 -6.50
C LYS A 24 10.43 -9.72 -6.07
N GLY A 25 11.70 -9.90 -6.42
CA GLY A 25 12.80 -8.98 -6.11
C GLY A 25 12.86 -7.75 -7.01
N ASP A 26 12.34 -7.82 -8.25
CA ASP A 26 12.28 -6.66 -9.15
C ASP A 26 11.07 -5.76 -8.84
N VAL A 27 11.00 -5.24 -7.62
CA VAL A 27 10.14 -4.08 -7.39
C VAL A 27 10.84 -2.89 -8.01
N LYS A 28 10.51 -2.60 -9.27
CA LYS A 28 11.00 -1.44 -10.02
C LYS A 28 10.98 -0.20 -9.09
N PRO A 29 12.14 0.32 -8.66
CA PRO A 29 12.21 1.37 -7.61
C PRO A 29 11.49 2.65 -8.05
N GLN A 30 11.45 2.89 -9.35
CA GLN A 30 10.64 3.90 -10.03
C GLN A 30 9.12 3.82 -9.74
N THR A 31 8.54 2.62 -9.62
CA THR A 31 7.12 2.43 -9.28
C THR A 31 6.84 2.77 -7.82
N ILE A 32 7.70 2.32 -6.89
CA ILE A 32 7.58 2.70 -5.47
C ILE A 32 7.70 4.21 -5.32
N ARG A 33 8.69 4.84 -5.98
CA ARG A 33 8.89 6.29 -5.91
C ARG A 33 7.70 7.08 -6.45
N ARG A 34 7.09 6.63 -7.54
CA ARG A 34 5.90 7.25 -8.12
C ARG A 34 4.69 7.14 -7.20
N ASN A 35 4.45 5.95 -6.63
CA ASN A 35 3.37 5.75 -5.67
C ASN A 35 3.60 6.61 -4.42
N ALA A 36 4.82 6.63 -3.88
CA ALA A 36 5.17 7.41 -2.70
C ALA A 36 4.97 8.91 -2.93
N LEU A 37 5.30 9.41 -4.12
CA LEU A 37 5.09 10.82 -4.48
C LEU A 37 3.59 11.15 -4.55
N VAL A 38 2.77 10.30 -5.16
CA VAL A 38 1.32 10.52 -5.25
C VAL A 38 0.66 10.47 -3.88
N PHE A 39 0.95 9.44 -3.07
CA PHE A 39 0.41 9.33 -1.72
C PHE A 39 0.96 10.42 -0.79
N GLY A 40 2.20 10.87 -0.96
CA GLY A 40 2.78 11.99 -0.23
C GLY A 40 2.09 13.32 -0.54
N VAL A 41 1.84 13.60 -1.83
CA VAL A 41 1.07 14.79 -2.24
C VAL A 41 -0.36 14.72 -1.70
N LEU A 42 -1.01 13.56 -1.77
CA LEU A 42 -2.34 13.36 -1.19
C LEU A 42 -2.33 13.59 0.33
N ALA A 43 -1.32 13.10 1.06
CA ALA A 43 -1.20 13.31 2.49
C ALA A 43 -1.02 14.79 2.87
N VAL A 44 -0.16 15.52 2.15
CA VAL A 44 0.03 16.96 2.37
C VAL A 44 -1.23 17.75 2.03
N TRP A 45 -1.88 17.42 0.91
CA TRP A 45 -3.13 18.05 0.49
C TRP A 45 -4.26 17.77 1.50
N SER A 46 -4.40 16.52 1.94
CA SER A 46 -5.31 16.10 3.00
C SER A 46 -5.11 16.89 4.29
N ALA A 47 -3.86 17.07 4.72
CA ALA A 47 -3.55 17.87 5.90
C ALA A 47 -3.93 19.34 5.73
N ALA A 48 -3.72 19.91 4.54
CA ALA A 48 -4.09 21.30 4.25
C ALA A 48 -5.60 21.55 4.25
N ILE A 49 -6.39 20.58 3.78
CA ILE A 49 -7.85 20.72 3.66
C ILE A 49 -8.63 20.07 4.80
N ALA A 50 -7.97 19.47 5.79
CA ALA A 50 -8.61 18.73 6.88
C ALA A 50 -9.62 19.55 7.72
N ARG A 51 -9.56 20.88 7.63
CA ARG A 51 -10.49 21.80 8.28
C ARG A 51 -11.70 22.19 7.44
N VAL A 52 -11.70 21.85 6.14
CA VAL A 52 -12.68 22.34 5.16
C VAL A 52 -13.36 21.19 4.42
N ALA A 53 -12.67 20.08 4.20
CA ALA A 53 -13.16 18.95 3.43
C ALA A 53 -13.38 17.72 4.31
N ASP A 54 -14.49 17.02 4.06
CA ASP A 54 -14.80 15.78 4.75
C ASP A 54 -13.70 14.72 4.56
N PRO A 55 -13.30 14.03 5.63
CA PRO A 55 -12.27 12.98 5.59
C PRO A 55 -12.64 11.85 4.63
N THR A 56 -13.95 11.60 4.44
CA THR A 56 -14.49 10.60 3.53
C THR A 56 -14.08 10.83 2.07
N VAL A 57 -14.05 12.09 1.62
CA VAL A 57 -13.68 12.43 0.23
C VAL A 57 -12.19 12.15 0.00
N GLN A 58 -11.37 12.47 1.00
CA GLN A 58 -9.93 12.22 0.97
C GLN A 58 -9.62 10.71 0.92
N MET A 59 -10.34 9.93 1.72
CA MET A 59 -10.27 8.46 1.71
C MET A 59 -10.70 7.86 0.38
N ALA A 60 -11.79 8.36 -0.22
CA ALA A 60 -12.28 7.89 -1.51
C ALA A 60 -11.27 8.14 -2.64
N ILE A 61 -10.65 9.32 -2.68
CA ILE A 61 -9.59 9.65 -3.65
C ILE A 61 -8.37 8.74 -3.44
N GLY A 62 -7.96 8.49 -2.19
CA GLY A 62 -6.88 7.56 -1.86
C GLY A 62 -7.17 6.12 -2.31
N ALA A 63 -8.39 5.62 -2.07
CA ALA A 63 -8.79 4.28 -2.48
C ALA A 63 -8.82 4.16 -4.01
N GLY A 64 -9.34 5.18 -4.71
CA GLY A 64 -9.31 5.25 -6.18
C GLY A 64 -7.89 5.25 -6.74
N ALA A 65 -6.99 6.05 -6.15
CA ALA A 65 -5.57 6.06 -6.52
C ALA A 65 -4.94 4.69 -6.30
N CYS A 66 -5.24 4.01 -5.19
CA CYS A 66 -4.68 2.69 -4.96
C CYS A 66 -5.22 1.64 -5.95
N CYS A 67 -6.53 1.64 -6.19
CA CYS A 67 -7.14 0.76 -7.19
C CYS A 67 -6.52 0.98 -8.58
N TYR A 68 -6.22 2.23 -8.96
CA TYR A 68 -5.55 2.54 -10.22
C TYR A 68 -4.13 1.94 -10.30
N PHE A 69 -3.32 2.09 -9.24
CA PHE A 69 -1.96 1.53 -9.22
C PHE A 69 -1.95 0.00 -9.19
N LEU A 70 -2.84 -0.62 -8.42
CA LEU A 70 -3.02 -2.08 -8.42
C LEU A 70 -3.44 -2.58 -9.80
N ASN A 71 -4.36 -1.87 -10.47
CA ASN A 71 -4.79 -2.22 -11.81
C ASN A 71 -3.63 -2.13 -12.81
N GLN A 72 -2.82 -1.06 -12.77
CA GLN A 72 -1.62 -0.92 -13.62
C GLN A 72 -0.65 -2.09 -13.42
N LYS A 73 -0.35 -2.46 -12.16
CA LYS A 73 0.53 -3.59 -11.85
C LYS A 73 -0.03 -4.94 -12.33
N LYS A 74 -1.34 -5.15 -12.24
CA LYS A 74 -1.99 -6.40 -12.66
C LYS A 74 -2.15 -6.48 -14.18
N LEU A 75 -2.40 -5.36 -14.86
CA LEU A 75 -2.38 -5.24 -16.32
C LEU A 75 -0.99 -5.56 -16.88
N GLU A 76 0.10 -5.07 -16.26
CA GLU A 76 1.49 -5.39 -16.65
C GLU A 76 1.80 -6.90 -16.52
N ASN A 77 1.09 -7.63 -15.65
CA ASN A 77 1.34 -9.06 -15.37
C ASN A 77 0.36 -10.06 -16.04
N ALA A 78 -0.64 -9.58 -16.79
CA ALA A 78 -1.60 -10.35 -17.59
C ALA A 78 -2.32 -11.57 -16.94
N LYS A 79 -3.61 -11.39 -16.57
CA LYS A 79 -4.74 -12.30 -16.86
C LYS A 79 -6.07 -11.66 -16.39
N LYS A 80 -7.02 -11.53 -17.34
CA LYS A 80 -8.49 -11.35 -17.22
C LYS A 80 -9.02 -10.55 -16.01
N ASP A 81 -9.56 -9.36 -16.30
CA ASP A 81 -10.45 -8.53 -15.47
C ASP A 81 -10.30 -8.62 -13.94
N PRO A 82 -9.16 -8.16 -13.38
CA PRO A 82 -8.93 -8.14 -11.93
C PRO A 82 -9.52 -6.92 -11.23
N LEU A 83 -10.34 -6.11 -11.92
CA LEU A 83 -10.81 -4.82 -11.41
C LEU A 83 -11.57 -4.97 -10.08
N LEU A 84 -12.50 -5.93 -10.01
CA LEU A 84 -13.27 -6.19 -8.79
C LEU A 84 -12.35 -6.59 -7.63
N TRP A 85 -11.32 -7.39 -7.90
CA TRP A 85 -10.34 -7.79 -6.89
C TRP A 85 -9.51 -6.59 -6.41
N CYS A 86 -9.11 -5.70 -7.31
CA CYS A 86 -8.37 -4.48 -6.96
C CYS A 86 -9.22 -3.53 -6.11
N ILE A 87 -10.51 -3.39 -6.46
CA ILE A 87 -11.45 -2.59 -5.67
C ILE A 87 -11.60 -3.19 -4.28
N VAL A 88 -11.90 -4.49 -4.16
CA VAL A 88 -12.05 -5.16 -2.86
C VAL A 88 -10.78 -5.02 -2.02
N GLN A 89 -9.61 -5.24 -2.62
CA GLN A 89 -8.34 -5.10 -1.92
C GLN A 89 -8.10 -3.67 -1.42
N SER A 90 -8.39 -2.66 -2.26
CA SER A 90 -8.27 -1.25 -1.86
C SER A 90 -9.23 -0.89 -0.71
N VAL A 91 -10.46 -1.42 -0.72
CA VAL A 91 -11.44 -1.21 0.36
C VAL A 91 -11.02 -1.91 1.65
N VAL A 92 -10.46 -3.12 1.57
CA VAL A 92 -9.94 -3.85 2.74
C VAL A 92 -8.77 -3.08 3.37
N PHE A 93 -7.82 -2.61 2.58
CA PHE A 93 -6.72 -1.80 3.11
C PHE A 93 -7.19 -0.46 3.65
N LEU A 94 -8.17 0.18 2.99
CA LEU A 94 -8.80 1.40 3.51
C LEU A 94 -9.43 1.14 4.88
N ALA A 95 -10.23 0.07 5.03
CA ALA A 95 -10.88 -0.28 6.28
C ALA A 95 -9.86 -0.59 7.38
N LEU A 96 -8.79 -1.33 7.05
CA LEU A 96 -7.70 -1.61 8.00
C LEU A 96 -7.01 -0.32 8.46
N GLY A 97 -6.66 0.57 7.53
CA GLY A 97 -6.03 1.85 7.86
C GLY A 97 -6.95 2.79 8.63
N PHE A 98 -8.25 2.76 8.35
CA PHE A 98 -9.27 3.51 9.08
C PHE A 98 -9.38 3.01 10.54
N VAL A 99 -9.47 1.69 10.73
CA VAL A 99 -9.51 1.10 12.07
C VAL A 99 -8.23 1.41 12.83
N VAL A 100 -7.06 1.23 12.21
CA VAL A 100 -5.77 1.58 12.85
C VAL A 100 -5.73 3.08 13.17
N GLY A 101 -6.13 3.94 12.23
CA GLY A 101 -6.11 5.40 12.41
C GLY A 101 -7.12 5.93 13.43
N THR A 102 -8.15 5.16 13.79
CA THR A 102 -9.11 5.51 14.85
C THR A 102 -8.78 4.87 16.20
N VAL A 103 -8.33 3.61 16.21
CA VAL A 103 -7.98 2.88 17.43
C VAL A 103 -6.68 3.38 18.04
N VAL A 104 -5.65 3.65 17.23
CA VAL A 104 -4.36 4.14 17.75
C VAL A 104 -4.52 5.41 18.58
N PRO A 105 -5.19 6.48 18.11
CA PRO A 105 -5.43 7.65 18.96
C PRO A 105 -6.28 7.38 20.19
N ALA A 106 -7.25 6.46 20.14
CA ALA A 106 -8.05 6.08 21.30
C ALA A 106 -7.26 5.31 22.36
N MET A 107 -6.11 4.73 22.00
CA MET A 107 -5.21 4.02 22.91
C MET A 107 -4.07 4.91 23.42
N LEU A 108 -3.96 6.16 22.96
CA LEU A 108 -2.93 7.08 23.44
C LEU A 108 -3.30 7.58 24.85
N PRO A 109 -2.36 7.55 25.81
CA PRO A 109 -2.59 8.10 27.14
C PRO A 109 -2.79 9.62 27.09
N ASP A 110 -3.68 10.15 27.93
CA ASP A 110 -4.08 11.57 28.02
C ASP A 110 -2.90 12.54 28.23
N SER A 111 -1.72 12.03 28.58
CA SER A 111 -0.47 12.79 28.67
C SER A 111 0.06 13.34 27.35
N ILE A 112 -0.41 12.80 26.21
CA ILE A 112 0.01 13.26 24.88
C ILE A 112 -1.00 14.32 24.41
N VAL A 113 -0.65 15.58 24.66
CA VAL A 113 -1.42 16.73 24.15
C VAL A 113 -1.24 16.77 22.63
N LEU A 114 -2.27 16.38 21.89
CA LEU A 114 -2.28 16.56 20.44
C LEU A 114 -2.28 18.07 20.13
N PRO A 115 -1.49 18.52 19.13
CA PRO A 115 -1.54 19.91 18.68
C PRO A 115 -2.97 20.30 18.26
N GLU A 116 -3.38 21.56 18.48
CA GLU A 116 -4.74 22.08 18.19
C GLU A 116 -5.18 21.97 16.71
N GLY A 117 -4.33 21.47 15.81
CA GLY A 117 -4.67 21.15 14.42
C GLY A 117 -4.90 19.68 14.11
N VAL A 118 -4.66 18.77 15.07
CA VAL A 118 -4.69 17.32 14.85
C VAL A 118 -6.03 16.77 15.31
N THR A 119 -6.97 16.67 14.37
CA THR A 119 -8.28 16.07 14.63
C THR A 119 -8.21 14.54 14.51
N PRO A 120 -9.07 13.80 15.24
CA PRO A 120 -9.21 12.35 15.03
C PRO A 120 -9.55 11.99 13.58
N ALA A 121 -10.30 12.87 12.90
CA ALA A 121 -10.58 12.77 11.47
C ALA A 121 -9.29 12.76 10.64
N LEU A 122 -8.35 13.68 10.92
CA LEU A 122 -7.06 13.74 10.24
C LEU A 122 -6.21 12.48 10.48
N LEU A 123 -6.20 11.92 11.69
CA LEU A 123 -5.44 10.68 11.97
C LEU A 123 -6.01 9.49 11.20
N SER A 124 -7.34 9.38 11.13
CA SER A 124 -7.98 8.31 10.37
C SER A 124 -7.68 8.41 8.87
N THR A 125 -7.68 9.61 8.28
CA THR A 125 -7.29 9.80 6.86
C THR A 125 -5.83 9.48 6.62
N ILE A 126 -4.92 9.87 7.52
CA ILE A 126 -3.49 9.54 7.40
C ILE A 126 -3.28 8.02 7.52
N GLY A 127 -3.93 7.37 8.49
CA GLY A 127 -3.86 5.92 8.67
C GLY A 127 -4.38 5.16 7.43
N ALA A 128 -5.48 5.62 6.87
CA ALA A 128 -6.06 5.08 5.63
C ALA A 128 -5.14 5.29 4.42
N LEU A 129 -4.54 6.48 4.25
CA LEU A 129 -3.59 6.73 3.15
C LEU A 129 -2.32 5.88 3.28
N ALA A 130 -1.82 5.69 4.52
CA ALA A 130 -0.65 4.87 4.78
C ALA A 130 -0.90 3.39 4.47
N SER A 131 -2.04 2.84 4.90
CA SER A 131 -2.39 1.44 4.61
C SER A 131 -2.61 1.20 3.12
N LEU A 132 -3.23 2.16 2.43
CA LEU A 132 -3.42 2.12 0.98
C LEU A 132 -2.08 2.17 0.25
N PHE A 133 -1.12 3.00 0.69
CA PHE A 133 0.22 3.02 0.12
C PHE A 133 0.93 1.67 0.27
N VAL A 134 0.88 1.07 1.46
CA VAL A 134 1.47 -0.26 1.72
C VAL A 134 0.80 -1.36 0.90
N GLY A 135 -0.51 -1.25 0.69
CA GLY A 135 -1.30 -2.23 -0.05
C GLY A 135 -1.05 -2.28 -1.56
N CYS A 136 -0.35 -1.29 -2.14
CA CYS A 136 -0.42 -0.95 -3.57
C CYS A 136 0.77 -1.39 -4.45
#